data_AF-A0A3A5WBE5-F1
#
_entry.id   AF-A0A3A5WBE5-F1
#
_cell.length_a   1.000
_cell.length_b   1.000
_cell.length_c   1.000
_cell.angle_alpha   90.00
_cell.angle_beta   90.00
_cell.angle_gamma   90.00
#
_symmetry.space_group_name_H-M   'P 1'
#
loop_
_entity.id
_entity.type
_entity.pdbx_description
1 polymer ?
#
loop_
_entity_poly.entity_id
_entity_poly.type
_entity_poly.pdbx_seq_one_letter_code
_entity_poly.pdbx_strand_id
1 'polypeptide(L)'
;MNRNIFDDFLSRKTLFLNKEILRHDHLPQILPHRDSEIESIAFNLVEALNGQIPSNMTLYGVTGAGKTAVTKFVCNQLEAKGREKNRPVRSIMVNCRQIDTQYRVLSHLGNSLREEHEIDEIPFTGWPTDRVFGELVRRMDLNGGVYIIVLDEIDHLVRKAGDDLLYNLTSLNASLKSARTCVIGISNDLKFTDFLDPRVRSRLGQLDIVFNPYDAGQLQDILRQRSEGSLKDEILDDGVIALCAALAAQEHGDARCALDLLRVSTEKAEQNGDDTVTQRHVRMAQHQIERDQMIPVISSLPSQQKLVLAAVLLNEKNGLRNIQTGEVYDVYQQACRYIGHNALTQRRVSGLISNLDMLGLITARTISKGRYGRSKQINSCIPNNVNAQEIMIESESEMEEVFIRPYRHQSRL
;
A
#
# COMPACT_ATOMS: atom_id res chain seq x y z
N MET A 1 27.62 -35.26 16.06
CA MET A 1 26.33 -34.60 16.33
C MET A 1 26.12 -33.58 15.22
N ASN A 2 25.10 -33.77 14.39
CA ASN A 2 24.70 -32.76 13.41
C ASN A 2 24.14 -31.57 14.18
N ARG A 3 24.94 -30.51 14.33
CA ARG A 3 24.43 -29.21 14.79
C ARG A 3 23.36 -28.77 13.79
N ASN A 4 22.18 -28.44 14.29
CA ASN A 4 21.13 -27.92 13.44
C ASN A 4 21.59 -26.54 12.95
N ILE A 5 21.40 -26.25 11.66
CA ILE A 5 21.74 -24.95 11.06
C ILE A 5 21.14 -23.76 11.82
N PHE A 6 20.04 -23.96 12.56
CA PHE A 6 19.38 -22.94 13.35
C PHE A 6 19.97 -22.73 14.75
N ASP A 7 20.75 -23.67 15.29
CA ASP A 7 21.33 -23.58 16.65
C ASP A 7 22.26 -22.37 16.77
N ASP A 8 23.04 -22.09 15.70
CA ASP A 8 23.94 -20.95 15.63
C ASP A 8 23.20 -19.60 15.43
N PHE A 9 21.95 -19.62 14.97
CA PHE A 9 21.12 -18.42 14.85
C PHE A 9 20.29 -18.15 16.11
N LEU A 10 19.77 -19.20 16.75
CA LEU A 10 19.00 -19.12 18.00
C LEU A 10 19.87 -18.73 19.20
N SER A 11 21.17 -19.03 19.15
CA SER A 11 22.12 -18.64 20.19
C SER A 11 22.58 -17.17 20.09
N ARG A 12 22.22 -16.45 19.03
CA ARG A 12 22.57 -15.02 18.90
C ARG A 12 21.77 -14.17 19.87
N LYS A 13 22.44 -13.18 20.46
CA LYS A 13 21.80 -12.21 21.33
C LYS A 13 20.85 -11.35 20.49
N THR A 14 19.56 -11.42 20.80
CA THR A 14 18.56 -10.55 20.16
C THR A 14 18.52 -9.18 20.82
N LEU A 15 18.30 -8.15 20.02
CA LEU A 15 18.04 -6.77 20.44
C LEU A 15 16.54 -6.50 20.60
N PHE A 16 15.66 -7.37 20.09
CA PHE A 16 14.22 -7.25 20.25
C PHE A 16 13.73 -7.81 21.60
N LEU A 17 12.72 -7.16 22.17
CA LEU A 17 11.83 -7.73 23.19
C LEU A 17 10.62 -8.38 22.52
N ASN A 18 9.97 -7.64 21.62
CA ASN A 18 8.83 -8.11 20.84
C ASN A 18 8.81 -7.44 19.47
N LYS A 19 9.28 -8.17 18.47
CA LYS A 19 9.36 -7.71 17.08
C LYS A 19 7.99 -7.39 16.46
N GLU A 20 6.92 -8.03 16.93
CA GLU A 20 5.58 -7.89 16.35
C GLU A 20 5.02 -6.47 16.54
N ILE A 21 5.44 -5.74 17.58
CA ILE A 21 4.98 -4.37 17.85
C ILE A 21 5.40 -3.35 16.77
N LEU A 22 6.52 -3.64 16.08
CA LEU A 22 7.02 -2.83 14.96
C LEU A 22 6.43 -3.26 13.60
N ARG A 23 5.60 -4.31 13.55
CA ARG A 23 4.89 -4.65 12.32
C ARG A 23 3.72 -3.70 12.09
N HIS A 24 3.37 -3.53 10.82
CA HIS A 24 2.33 -2.60 10.38
C HIS A 24 0.91 -3.04 10.73
N ASP A 25 0.70 -4.33 11.00
CA ASP A 25 -0.57 -4.95 11.38
C ASP A 25 -0.85 -4.87 12.90
N HIS A 26 0.18 -4.60 13.71
CA HIS A 26 0.02 -4.40 15.14
C HIS A 26 -0.75 -3.10 15.44
N LEU A 27 -1.88 -3.26 16.13
CA LEU A 27 -2.70 -2.15 16.59
C LEU A 27 -2.29 -1.74 18.02
N PRO A 28 -1.74 -0.53 18.23
CA PRO A 28 -1.34 -0.08 19.56
C PRO A 28 -2.56 0.33 20.40
N GLN A 29 -2.36 0.43 21.71
CA GLN A 29 -3.39 0.93 22.62
C GLN A 29 -3.62 2.44 22.52
N ILE A 30 -2.61 3.18 22.06
CA ILE A 30 -2.65 4.64 21.90
C ILE A 30 -2.08 4.96 20.52
N LEU A 31 -2.73 5.88 19.81
CA LEU A 31 -2.35 6.36 18.48
C LEU A 31 -2.03 7.86 18.59
N PRO A 32 -0.77 8.22 18.90
CA PRO A 32 -0.41 9.61 19.12
C PRO A 32 -0.61 10.44 17.84
N HIS A 33 -0.92 11.72 18.01
CA HIS A 33 -1.12 12.70 16.92
C HIS A 33 -2.32 12.40 16.01
N ARG A 34 -3.29 11.62 16.51
CA ARG A 34 -4.56 11.30 15.85
C ARG A 34 -5.79 11.51 16.72
N ASP A 35 -5.63 12.26 17.82
CA ASP A 35 -6.68 12.50 18.80
C ASP A 35 -7.90 13.19 18.16
N SER A 36 -7.68 14.19 17.30
CA SER A 36 -8.75 14.90 16.58
C SER A 36 -9.58 13.99 15.67
N GLU A 37 -8.92 13.11 14.92
CA GLU A 37 -9.57 12.17 14.01
C GLU A 37 -10.30 11.08 14.80
N ILE A 38 -9.69 10.58 15.88
CA ILE A 38 -10.31 9.63 16.81
C ILE A 38 -11.58 10.24 17.41
N GLU A 39 -11.51 11.46 17.93
CA GLU A 39 -12.65 12.17 18.51
C GLU A 39 -13.76 12.39 17.46
N SER A 40 -13.40 12.80 16.25
CA SER A 40 -14.38 13.04 15.17
C SER A 40 -15.14 11.77 14.79
N ILE A 41 -14.43 10.65 14.60
CA ILE A 41 -15.05 9.35 14.28
C ILE A 41 -15.87 8.87 15.48
N ALA A 42 -15.33 8.94 16.70
CA ALA A 42 -16.02 8.48 17.90
C ALA A 42 -17.29 9.29 18.20
N PHE A 43 -17.26 10.61 18.00
CA PHE A 43 -18.40 11.49 18.20
C PHE A 43 -19.56 11.13 17.27
N ASN A 44 -19.28 10.82 16.01
CA ASN A 44 -20.30 10.33 15.08
C ASN A 44 -20.80 8.92 15.45
N LEU A 45 -19.89 8.00 15.77
CA LEU A 45 -20.25 6.60 16.08
C LEU A 45 -20.94 6.41 17.43
N VAL A 46 -20.94 7.40 18.33
CA VAL A 46 -21.66 7.32 19.61
C VAL A 46 -23.16 7.10 19.42
N GLU A 47 -23.72 7.58 18.30
CA GLU A 47 -25.13 7.39 17.94
C GLU A 47 -25.50 5.89 17.82
N ALA A 48 -24.55 5.05 17.41
CA ALA A 48 -24.74 3.61 17.33
C ALA A 48 -25.05 3.00 18.71
N LEU A 49 -24.44 3.51 19.78
CA LEU A 49 -24.71 3.05 21.14
C LEU A 49 -26.11 3.46 21.62
N ASN A 50 -26.70 4.50 21.02
CA ASN A 50 -28.07 4.92 21.27
C ASN A 50 -29.08 4.20 20.36
N GLY A 51 -28.62 3.30 19.48
CA GLY A 51 -29.46 2.59 18.50
C GLY A 51 -29.91 3.45 17.32
N GLN A 52 -29.27 4.61 17.13
CA GLN A 52 -29.51 5.51 15.99
C GLN A 52 -28.56 5.17 14.83
N ILE A 53 -28.80 5.78 13.66
CA ILE A 53 -27.98 5.59 12.46
C ILE A 53 -26.87 6.65 12.48
N PRO A 54 -25.60 6.27 12.69
CA PRO A 54 -24.49 7.21 12.53
C PRO A 54 -24.42 7.70 11.08
N SER A 55 -23.90 8.91 10.88
CA SER A 55 -23.67 9.42 9.53
C SER A 55 -22.61 8.59 8.81
N ASN A 56 -22.77 8.37 7.51
CA ASN A 56 -21.74 7.74 6.69
C ASN A 56 -20.49 8.63 6.65
N MET A 57 -19.32 8.01 6.61
CA MET A 57 -18.04 8.73 6.67
C MET A 57 -17.14 8.37 5.50
N THR A 58 -16.40 9.37 5.02
CA THR A 58 -15.30 9.15 4.09
C THR A 58 -13.99 9.64 4.71
N LEU A 59 -13.01 8.75 4.79
CA LEU A 59 -11.68 9.02 5.34
C LEU A 59 -10.67 9.12 4.20
N TYR A 60 -10.00 10.25 4.10
CA TYR A 60 -9.02 10.55 3.07
C TYR A 60 -7.62 10.69 3.64
N GLY A 61 -6.59 10.47 2.83
CA GLY A 61 -5.21 10.78 3.19
C GLY A 61 -4.22 9.88 2.46
N VAL A 62 -2.93 10.18 2.56
CA VAL A 62 -1.89 9.32 1.97
C VAL A 62 -1.80 7.95 2.66
N THR A 63 -1.14 7.00 2.02
CA THR A 63 -0.82 5.70 2.65
C THR A 63 -0.01 5.91 3.92
N GLY A 64 -0.26 5.09 4.94
CA GLY A 64 0.49 5.18 6.19
C GLY A 64 0.14 6.35 7.12
N ALA A 65 -0.80 7.22 6.76
CA ALA A 65 -1.25 8.33 7.62
C ALA A 65 -2.08 7.88 8.84
N GLY A 66 -2.39 6.58 8.99
CA GLY A 66 -3.07 6.02 10.17
C GLY A 66 -4.57 5.75 10.02
N LYS A 67 -5.16 5.97 8.84
CA LYS A 67 -6.61 5.77 8.57
C LYS A 67 -7.15 4.42 9.07
N THR A 68 -6.62 3.32 8.53
CA THR A 68 -7.05 1.96 8.91
C THR A 68 -6.84 1.68 10.40
N ALA A 69 -5.72 2.13 10.97
CA ALA A 69 -5.39 1.90 12.38
C ALA A 69 -6.36 2.64 13.31
N VAL A 70 -6.62 3.93 13.03
CA VAL A 70 -7.59 4.74 13.79
C VAL A 70 -8.99 4.17 13.68
N THR A 71 -9.46 3.83 12.47
CA THR A 71 -10.80 3.26 12.30
C THR A 71 -10.95 1.94 13.04
N LYS A 72 -9.97 1.04 12.93
CA LYS A 72 -9.99 -0.23 13.66
C LYS A 72 -9.96 -0.02 15.18
N PHE A 73 -9.16 0.93 15.66
CA PHE A 73 -9.10 1.30 17.07
C PHE A 73 -10.46 1.80 17.59
N VAL A 74 -11.08 2.75 16.90
CA VAL A 74 -12.38 3.30 17.30
C VAL A 74 -13.48 2.25 17.23
N CYS A 75 -13.52 1.42 16.18
CA CYS A 75 -14.47 0.31 16.07
C CYS A 75 -14.34 -0.70 17.21
N ASN A 76 -13.12 -1.10 17.57
CA ASN A 76 -12.88 -2.01 18.69
C ASN A 76 -13.38 -1.42 20.02
N GLN A 77 -13.12 -0.13 20.26
CA GLN A 77 -13.59 0.59 21.46
C GLN A 77 -15.11 0.70 21.47
N LEU A 78 -15.73 0.98 20.33
CA LEU A 78 -17.19 1.05 20.17
C LEU A 78 -17.85 -0.30 20.50
N GLU A 79 -17.34 -1.41 19.98
CA GLU A 79 -17.84 -2.75 20.27
C GLU A 79 -17.64 -3.14 21.74
N ALA A 80 -16.49 -2.80 22.33
CA ALA A 80 -16.24 -3.03 23.76
C ALA A 80 -17.26 -2.25 24.63
N LYS A 81 -17.50 -0.97 24.31
CA LYS A 81 -18.49 -0.16 25.01
C LYS A 81 -19.93 -0.62 24.75
N GLY A 82 -20.21 -1.10 23.54
CA GLY A 82 -21.47 -1.73 23.18
C GLY A 82 -21.76 -2.95 24.06
N ARG A 83 -20.79 -3.85 24.21
CA ARG A 83 -20.89 -5.02 25.11
C ARG A 83 -21.12 -4.61 26.57
N GLU A 84 -20.36 -3.63 27.08
CA GLU A 84 -20.53 -3.11 28.45
C GLU A 84 -21.95 -2.56 28.68
N LYS A 85 -22.50 -1.83 27.71
CA LYS A 85 -23.85 -1.24 27.78
C LYS A 85 -24.97 -2.17 27.31
N ASN A 86 -24.65 -3.42 26.98
CA ASN A 86 -25.57 -4.39 26.39
C ASN A 86 -26.32 -3.85 25.14
N ARG A 87 -25.57 -3.18 24.26
CA ARG A 87 -26.04 -2.64 22.98
C ARG A 87 -25.44 -3.47 21.83
N PRO A 88 -26.27 -4.02 20.92
CA PRO A 88 -25.78 -4.82 19.80
C PRO A 88 -25.16 -3.91 18.74
N VAL A 89 -23.83 -3.74 18.81
CA VAL A 89 -23.03 -3.03 17.82
C VAL A 89 -21.96 -3.97 17.29
N ARG A 90 -21.84 -4.05 15.97
CA ARG A 90 -20.82 -4.85 15.27
C ARG A 90 -20.15 -4.03 14.19
N SER A 91 -18.85 -4.20 14.04
CA SER A 91 -18.06 -3.62 12.98
C SER A 91 -17.50 -4.72 12.08
N ILE A 92 -17.51 -4.49 10.78
CA ILE A 92 -16.92 -5.40 9.79
C ILE A 92 -16.06 -4.57 8.85
N MET A 93 -14.77 -4.91 8.78
CA MET A 93 -13.82 -4.23 7.91
C MET A 93 -13.45 -5.13 6.73
N VAL A 94 -13.53 -4.58 5.52
CA VAL A 94 -13.22 -5.27 4.26
C VAL A 94 -12.11 -4.51 3.55
N ASN A 95 -11.00 -5.19 3.26
CA ASN A 95 -9.96 -4.61 2.41
C ASN A 95 -10.32 -4.80 0.93
N CYS A 96 -10.67 -3.70 0.27
CA CYS A 96 -11.17 -3.67 -1.11
C CYS A 96 -10.07 -3.88 -2.18
N ARG A 97 -8.80 -3.91 -1.78
CA ARG A 97 -7.68 -4.31 -2.64
C ARG A 97 -7.53 -5.83 -2.74
N GLN A 98 -7.90 -6.57 -1.69
CA GLN A 98 -7.93 -8.04 -1.68
C GLN A 98 -9.27 -8.60 -2.20
N ILE A 99 -10.36 -7.91 -1.87
CA ILE A 99 -11.73 -8.26 -2.26
C ILE A 99 -12.27 -7.14 -3.16
N ASP A 100 -12.09 -7.32 -4.47
CA ASP A 100 -12.20 -6.25 -5.46
C ASP A 100 -13.40 -6.39 -6.41
N THR A 101 -14.41 -7.18 -6.02
CA THR A 101 -15.68 -7.30 -6.75
C THR A 101 -16.87 -7.14 -5.82
N GLN A 102 -17.96 -6.54 -6.33
CA GLN A 102 -19.20 -6.34 -5.58
C GLN A 102 -19.70 -7.64 -4.93
N TYR A 103 -19.72 -8.73 -5.70
CA TYR A 103 -20.17 -10.04 -5.21
C TYR A 103 -19.33 -10.52 -4.03
N ARG A 104 -18.00 -10.45 -4.13
CA ARG A 104 -17.11 -10.95 -3.07
C ARG A 104 -17.19 -10.10 -1.80
N VAL A 105 -17.40 -8.78 -1.93
CA VAL A 105 -17.63 -7.92 -0.76
C VAL A 105 -18.94 -8.27 -0.08
N LEU A 106 -20.05 -8.37 -0.81
CA LEU A 106 -21.36 -8.70 -0.24
C LEU A 106 -21.40 -10.10 0.38
N SER A 107 -20.80 -11.10 -0.27
CA SER A 107 -20.68 -12.45 0.29
C SER A 107 -19.80 -12.47 1.54
N HIS A 108 -18.69 -11.75 1.57
CA HIS A 108 -17.86 -11.61 2.77
C HIS A 108 -18.64 -10.97 3.92
N LEU A 109 -19.37 -9.88 3.66
CA LEU A 109 -20.22 -9.22 4.66
C LEU A 109 -21.31 -10.18 5.18
N GLY A 110 -22.00 -10.87 4.28
CA GLY A 110 -23.06 -11.81 4.65
C GLY A 110 -22.54 -13.00 5.45
N ASN A 111 -21.40 -13.58 5.05
CA ASN A 111 -20.77 -14.70 5.76
C ASN A 111 -20.15 -14.28 7.10
N SER A 112 -19.69 -13.03 7.24
CA SER A 112 -19.24 -12.49 8.54
C SER A 112 -20.37 -12.37 9.56
N LEU A 113 -21.63 -12.33 9.11
CA LEU A 113 -22.82 -12.26 9.94
C LEU A 113 -23.52 -13.61 10.13
N ARG A 114 -22.94 -14.69 9.58
CA ARG A 114 -23.48 -16.04 9.68
C ARG A 114 -23.52 -16.49 11.13
N GLU A 115 -24.62 -17.12 11.52
CA GLU A 115 -24.73 -17.76 12.83
C GLU A 115 -24.40 -19.26 12.76
N GLU A 116 -23.99 -19.86 13.87
CA GLU A 116 -23.58 -21.28 13.93
C GLU A 116 -24.68 -22.25 13.48
N HIS A 117 -25.95 -21.84 13.60
CA HIS A 117 -27.10 -22.65 13.22
C HIS A 117 -27.41 -22.61 11.70
N GLU A 118 -26.79 -21.68 10.95
CA GLU A 118 -26.97 -21.58 9.51
C GLU A 118 -26.06 -22.58 8.78
N ILE A 119 -26.67 -23.54 8.08
CA ILE A 119 -25.96 -24.61 7.35
C ILE A 119 -25.34 -24.04 6.05
N ASP A 120 -26.04 -23.13 5.37
CA ASP A 120 -25.65 -22.63 4.05
C ASP A 120 -24.78 -21.36 4.14
N GLU A 121 -23.52 -21.50 3.75
CA GLU A 121 -22.66 -20.37 3.46
C GLU A 121 -23.05 -19.74 2.11
N ILE A 122 -22.96 -18.40 2.01
CA ILE A 122 -23.07 -17.75 0.70
C ILE A 122 -21.88 -18.23 -0.13
N PRO A 123 -22.10 -18.91 -1.27
CA PRO A 123 -21.02 -19.54 -2.01
C PRO A 123 -20.08 -18.50 -2.61
N PHE A 124 -18.87 -18.93 -2.97
CA PHE A 124 -17.88 -18.05 -3.62
C PHE A 124 -18.36 -17.51 -4.98
N THR A 125 -19.25 -18.24 -5.67
CA THR A 125 -19.90 -17.82 -6.92
C THR A 125 -21.24 -18.56 -7.11
N GLY A 126 -22.06 -18.09 -8.04
CA GLY A 126 -23.22 -18.83 -8.56
C GLY A 126 -24.57 -18.34 -8.04
N TRP A 127 -24.59 -17.52 -6.99
CA TRP A 127 -25.80 -16.79 -6.63
C TRP A 127 -25.89 -15.48 -7.41
N PRO A 128 -27.10 -15.04 -7.79
CA PRO A 128 -27.35 -13.67 -8.22
C PRO A 128 -26.98 -12.67 -7.12
N THR A 129 -26.45 -11.51 -7.50
CA THR A 129 -25.98 -10.47 -6.55
C THR A 129 -27.11 -9.93 -5.67
N ASP A 130 -28.32 -9.82 -6.21
CA ASP A 130 -29.55 -9.45 -5.49
C ASP A 130 -29.95 -10.50 -4.45
N ARG A 131 -29.77 -11.80 -4.74
CA ARG A 131 -29.97 -12.86 -3.74
C ARG A 131 -28.96 -12.73 -2.59
N VAL A 132 -27.69 -12.47 -2.90
CA VAL A 132 -26.64 -12.27 -1.88
C VAL A 132 -26.94 -11.04 -1.03
N PHE A 133 -27.35 -9.94 -1.65
CA PHE A 133 -27.74 -8.73 -0.96
C PHE A 133 -28.96 -8.94 -0.05
N GLY A 134 -30.00 -9.63 -0.55
CA GLY A 134 -31.18 -9.98 0.24
C GLY A 134 -30.85 -10.86 1.44
N GLU A 135 -29.92 -11.80 1.28
CA GLU A 135 -29.44 -12.65 2.37
C GLU A 135 -28.66 -11.85 3.42
N LEU A 136 -27.80 -10.90 3.01
CA LEU A 136 -27.14 -9.97 3.91
C LEU A 136 -28.15 -9.17 4.73
N VAL A 137 -29.15 -8.56 4.08
CA VAL A 137 -30.23 -7.81 4.74
C VAL A 137 -30.99 -8.68 5.74
N ARG A 138 -31.33 -9.92 5.36
CA ARG A 138 -32.01 -10.89 6.23
C ARG A 138 -31.21 -11.17 7.51
N ARG A 139 -29.90 -11.46 7.37
CA ARG A 139 -29.01 -11.75 8.52
C ARG A 139 -28.85 -10.53 9.43
N MET A 140 -28.72 -9.34 8.86
CA MET A 140 -28.65 -8.10 9.64
C MET A 140 -29.93 -7.87 10.45
N ASP A 141 -31.11 -7.99 9.83
CA ASP A 141 -32.39 -7.74 10.49
C ASP A 141 -32.74 -8.78 11.57
N LEU A 142 -32.35 -10.04 11.37
CA LEU A 142 -32.53 -11.09 12.38
C LEU A 142 -31.76 -10.79 13.67
N ASN A 143 -30.52 -10.36 13.51
CA ASN A 143 -29.61 -10.08 14.63
C ASN A 143 -29.90 -8.69 15.24
N GLY A 144 -30.50 -7.79 14.46
CA GLY A 144 -30.78 -6.41 14.85
C GLY A 144 -29.51 -5.61 15.17
N GLY A 145 -29.70 -4.43 15.75
CA GLY A 145 -28.59 -3.59 16.21
C GLY A 145 -27.97 -2.71 15.13
N VAL A 146 -26.76 -2.21 15.39
CA VAL A 146 -26.07 -1.25 14.52
C VAL A 146 -24.80 -1.87 13.95
N TYR A 147 -24.66 -1.83 12.64
CA TYR A 147 -23.54 -2.38 11.88
C TYR A 147 -22.67 -1.27 11.30
N ILE A 148 -21.38 -1.29 11.60
CA ILE A 148 -20.39 -0.38 11.03
C ILE A 148 -19.64 -1.14 9.93
N ILE A 149 -19.92 -0.82 8.67
CA ILE A 149 -19.26 -1.43 7.51
C ILE A 149 -18.11 -0.52 7.09
N VAL A 150 -16.89 -0.99 7.30
CA VAL A 150 -15.67 -0.28 6.89
C VAL A 150 -15.16 -0.89 5.59
N LEU A 151 -15.08 -0.08 4.55
CA LEU A 151 -14.50 -0.44 3.27
C LEU A 151 -13.13 0.25 3.19
N ASP A 152 -12.05 -0.53 3.23
CA ASP A 152 -10.67 -0.01 3.20
C ASP A 152 -10.09 -0.07 1.78
N GLU A 153 -9.40 1.00 1.37
CA GLU A 153 -8.88 1.21 0.01
C GLU A 153 -9.97 1.10 -1.09
N ILE A 154 -11.09 1.80 -0.88
CA ILE A 154 -12.28 1.72 -1.75
C ILE A 154 -12.06 2.21 -3.17
N ASP A 155 -11.06 3.06 -3.37
CA ASP A 155 -10.69 3.59 -4.68
C ASP A 155 -10.29 2.48 -5.66
N HIS A 156 -9.69 1.39 -5.17
CA HIS A 156 -9.38 0.23 -6.01
C HIS A 156 -10.63 -0.47 -6.54
N LEU A 157 -11.63 -0.64 -5.68
CA LEU A 157 -12.90 -1.29 -6.02
C LEU A 157 -13.70 -0.43 -6.99
N VAL A 158 -13.83 0.87 -6.74
CA VAL A 158 -14.57 1.79 -7.61
C VAL A 158 -13.97 1.83 -9.01
N ARG A 159 -12.63 1.88 -9.13
CA ARG A 159 -11.94 1.88 -10.42
C ARG A 159 -12.15 0.61 -11.23
N LYS A 160 -12.36 -0.55 -10.57
CA LYS A 160 -12.48 -1.86 -11.23
C LYS A 160 -13.92 -2.30 -11.46
N ALA A 161 -14.79 -2.10 -10.47
CA ALA A 161 -16.14 -2.65 -10.41
C ALA A 161 -17.24 -1.59 -10.46
N GLY A 162 -16.90 -0.30 -10.51
CA GLY A 162 -17.86 0.81 -10.47
C GLY A 162 -18.37 1.10 -9.05
N ASP A 163 -19.42 1.92 -8.96
CA ASP A 163 -20.00 2.40 -7.70
C ASP A 163 -21.32 1.72 -7.30
N ASP A 164 -21.78 0.71 -8.04
CA ASP A 164 -23.00 -0.05 -7.77
C ASP A 164 -23.03 -0.67 -6.37
N LEU A 165 -21.88 -1.17 -5.89
CA LEU A 165 -21.77 -1.67 -4.52
C LEU A 165 -22.01 -0.56 -3.49
N LEU A 166 -21.40 0.61 -3.69
CA LEU A 166 -21.55 1.75 -2.79
C LEU A 166 -23.00 2.25 -2.80
N TYR A 167 -23.66 2.24 -3.95
CA TYR A 167 -25.09 2.53 -4.03
C TYR A 167 -25.92 1.58 -3.14
N ASN A 168 -25.67 0.27 -3.26
CA ASN A 168 -26.36 -0.75 -2.46
C ASN A 168 -26.10 -0.59 -0.96
N LEU A 169 -24.83 -0.42 -0.56
CA LEU A 169 -24.44 -0.30 0.84
C LEU A 169 -24.93 0.99 1.49
N THR A 170 -24.79 2.13 0.81
CA THR A 170 -25.28 3.43 1.33
C THR A 170 -26.81 3.49 1.40
N SER A 171 -27.51 2.66 0.63
CA SER A 171 -28.97 2.55 0.64
C SER A 171 -29.50 1.44 1.56
N LEU A 172 -28.64 0.67 2.25
CA LEU A 172 -29.03 -0.46 3.11
C LEU A 172 -30.08 -0.08 4.15
N ASN A 173 -29.96 1.09 4.77
CA ASN A 173 -30.91 1.55 5.78
C ASN A 173 -32.36 1.66 5.28
N ALA A 174 -32.59 1.78 3.96
CA ALA A 174 -33.93 1.76 3.39
C ALA A 174 -34.54 0.34 3.33
N SER A 175 -33.70 -0.69 3.32
CA SER A 175 -34.12 -2.10 3.26
C SER A 175 -34.18 -2.76 4.64
N LEU A 176 -33.46 -2.22 5.63
CA LEU A 176 -33.41 -2.73 6.99
C LEU A 176 -34.61 -2.27 7.82
N LYS A 177 -35.17 -3.17 8.64
CA LYS A 177 -36.29 -2.89 9.54
C LYS A 177 -35.82 -2.76 11.00
N SER A 178 -35.08 -3.76 11.46
CA SER A 178 -34.67 -3.93 12.86
C SER A 178 -33.20 -3.59 13.09
N ALA A 179 -32.39 -3.63 12.03
CA ALA A 179 -30.99 -3.22 12.06
C ALA A 179 -30.78 -1.83 11.47
N ARG A 180 -29.61 -1.25 11.75
CA ARG A 180 -29.12 0.02 11.22
C ARG A 180 -27.69 -0.16 10.73
N THR A 181 -27.27 0.65 9.77
CA THR A 181 -25.94 0.55 9.15
C THR A 181 -25.29 1.91 8.97
N CYS A 182 -24.00 1.99 9.24
CA CYS A 182 -23.13 3.10 8.85
C CYS A 182 -22.03 2.56 7.94
N VAL A 183 -21.75 3.26 6.84
CA VAL A 183 -20.68 2.93 5.90
C VAL A 183 -19.52 3.92 6.11
N ILE A 184 -18.33 3.38 6.33
CA ILE A 184 -17.07 4.14 6.39
C ILE A 184 -16.22 3.75 5.19
N GLY A 185 -15.99 4.69 4.28
CA GLY A 185 -15.10 4.52 3.14
C GLY A 185 -13.71 5.07 3.42
N ILE A 186 -12.66 4.28 3.24
CA ILE A 186 -11.27 4.74 3.35
C ILE A 186 -10.64 4.76 1.97
N SER A 187 -10.10 5.92 1.57
CA SER A 187 -9.44 6.09 0.27
C SER A 187 -8.06 6.74 0.42
N ASN A 188 -7.13 6.33 -0.44
CA ASN A 188 -5.84 7.00 -0.60
C ASN A 188 -5.86 8.12 -1.66
N ASP A 189 -6.93 8.21 -2.45
CA ASP A 189 -7.09 9.18 -3.53
C ASP A 189 -8.13 10.24 -3.15
N LEU A 190 -7.70 11.48 -2.95
CA LEU A 190 -8.59 12.62 -2.64
C LEU A 190 -9.64 12.88 -3.73
N LYS A 191 -9.39 12.46 -4.97
CA LYS A 191 -10.28 12.65 -6.11
C LYS A 191 -11.18 11.45 -6.37
N PHE A 192 -11.13 10.40 -5.54
CA PHE A 192 -11.89 9.19 -5.82
C PHE A 192 -13.40 9.46 -5.92
N THR A 193 -13.90 10.44 -5.18
CA THR A 193 -15.32 10.85 -5.19
C THR A 193 -15.78 11.43 -6.52
N ASP A 194 -14.86 11.85 -7.39
CA ASP A 194 -15.20 12.36 -8.71
C ASP A 194 -15.57 11.24 -9.69
N PHE A 195 -15.23 9.99 -9.36
CA PHE A 195 -15.65 8.80 -10.11
C PHE A 195 -17.00 8.25 -9.66
N LEU A 196 -17.60 8.80 -8.61
CA LEU A 196 -18.89 8.35 -8.07
C LEU A 196 -20.04 9.11 -8.71
N ASP A 197 -21.17 8.43 -8.91
CA ASP A 197 -22.44 9.09 -9.21
C ASP A 197 -22.78 10.11 -8.09
N PRO A 198 -23.33 11.30 -8.43
CA PRO A 198 -23.65 12.34 -7.45
C PRO A 198 -24.52 11.85 -6.28
N ARG A 199 -25.39 10.86 -6.49
CA ARG A 199 -26.26 10.30 -5.43
C ARG A 199 -25.45 9.48 -4.44
N VAL A 200 -24.52 8.67 -4.93
CA VAL A 200 -23.63 7.85 -4.09
C VAL A 200 -22.68 8.76 -3.31
N ARG A 201 -22.08 9.75 -3.98
CA ARG A 201 -21.21 10.75 -3.35
C ARG A 201 -21.93 11.48 -2.22
N SER A 202 -23.16 11.95 -2.47
CA SER A 202 -23.95 12.67 -1.48
C SER A 202 -24.31 11.82 -0.25
N ARG A 203 -24.57 10.52 -0.42
CA ARG A 203 -24.89 9.61 0.68
C ARG A 203 -23.67 9.14 1.45
N LEU A 204 -22.52 8.97 0.79
CA LEU A 204 -21.29 8.47 1.40
C LEU A 204 -20.52 9.59 2.13
N GLY A 205 -20.46 10.79 1.54
CA GLY A 205 -19.74 11.95 2.08
C GLY A 205 -20.59 12.82 3.01
N GLN A 206 -21.33 12.23 3.95
CA GLN A 206 -22.06 13.01 4.96
C GLN A 206 -21.09 13.65 5.96
N LEU A 207 -19.98 12.96 6.26
CA LEU A 207 -18.87 13.46 7.05
C LEU A 207 -17.55 13.06 6.39
N ASP A 208 -16.73 14.06 6.05
CA ASP A 208 -15.42 13.86 5.44
C ASP A 208 -14.32 14.16 6.47
N ILE A 209 -13.40 13.21 6.67
CA ILE A 209 -12.27 13.36 7.59
C ILE A 209 -10.97 13.18 6.81
N VAL A 210 -10.08 14.15 6.93
CA VAL A 210 -8.80 14.17 6.22
C VAL A 210 -7.66 13.84 7.18
N PHE A 211 -6.91 12.80 6.88
CA PHE A 211 -5.69 12.41 7.58
C PHE A 211 -4.49 13.02 6.86
N ASN A 212 -3.91 14.03 7.49
CA ASN A 212 -2.69 14.65 6.98
C ASN A 212 -1.49 13.71 7.17
N PRO A 213 -0.49 13.74 6.27
CA PRO A 213 0.78 13.06 6.49
C PRO A 213 1.40 13.40 7.84
N TYR A 214 2.13 12.47 8.44
CA TYR A 214 2.86 12.79 9.67
C TYR A 214 4.09 13.65 9.37
N ASP A 215 4.35 14.63 10.23
CA ASP A 215 5.63 15.34 10.21
C ASP A 215 6.75 14.52 10.90
N ALA A 216 7.99 14.97 10.75
CA ALA A 216 9.14 14.28 11.32
C ALA A 216 9.10 14.21 12.85
N GLY A 217 8.56 15.21 13.55
CA GLY A 217 8.42 15.19 15.01
C GLY A 217 7.38 14.16 15.45
N GLN A 218 6.23 14.15 14.79
CA GLN A 218 5.16 13.18 15.04
C GLN A 218 5.63 11.74 14.82
N LEU A 219 6.39 11.49 13.75
CA LEU A 219 6.98 10.18 13.50
C LEU A 219 8.02 9.79 14.56
N GLN A 220 8.79 10.73 15.11
CA GLN A 220 9.71 10.43 16.22
C GLN A 220 8.94 9.97 17.46
N ASP A 221 7.86 10.64 17.82
CA ASP A 221 7.06 10.27 18.99
C ASP A 221 6.42 8.88 18.82
N ILE A 222 5.89 8.60 17.62
CA ILE A 222 5.36 7.27 17.26
C ILE A 222 6.46 6.21 17.40
N LEU A 223 7.65 6.46 16.86
CA LEU A 223 8.76 5.51 16.92
C LEU A 223 9.24 5.28 18.36
N ARG A 224 9.34 6.33 19.19
CA ARG A 224 9.70 6.21 20.61
C ARG A 224 8.74 5.31 21.35
N GLN A 225 7.45 5.61 21.26
CA GLN A 225 6.39 4.83 21.90
C GLN A 225 6.43 3.35 21.48
N ARG A 226 6.66 3.07 20.19
CA ARG A 226 6.74 1.68 19.70
C ARG A 226 8.04 1.00 20.09
N SER A 227 9.15 1.74 20.17
CA SER A 227 10.46 1.21 20.55
C SER A 227 10.48 0.70 21.99
N GLU A 228 9.86 1.41 22.93
CA GLU A 228 9.81 1.06 24.36
C GLU A 228 9.23 -0.34 24.62
N GLY A 229 8.23 -0.77 23.82
CA GLY A 229 7.64 -2.10 23.96
C GLY A 229 8.31 -3.19 23.10
N SER A 230 9.09 -2.80 22.08
CA SER A 230 9.58 -3.72 21.04
C SER A 230 11.06 -4.03 21.12
N LEU A 231 11.85 -3.13 21.69
CA LEU A 231 13.30 -3.15 21.74
C LEU A 231 13.79 -3.21 23.19
N LYS A 232 14.97 -3.79 23.41
CA LYS A 232 15.62 -3.76 24.74
C LYS A 232 16.03 -2.34 25.09
N ASP A 233 16.13 -2.07 26.39
CA ASP A 233 16.58 -0.77 26.89
C ASP A 233 18.01 -0.44 26.40
N GLU A 234 18.25 0.85 26.15
CA GLU A 234 19.57 1.42 25.83
C GLU A 234 20.27 0.86 24.56
N ILE A 235 19.53 0.19 23.67
CA ILE A 235 20.13 -0.32 22.42
C ILE A 235 20.19 0.72 21.29
N LEU A 236 19.41 1.80 21.38
CA LEU A 236 19.29 2.78 20.31
C LEU A 236 20.26 3.94 20.57
N ASP A 237 21.18 4.15 19.63
CA ASP A 237 22.08 5.30 19.66
C ASP A 237 21.34 6.62 19.38
N ASP A 238 21.95 7.72 19.80
CA ASP A 238 21.38 9.05 19.64
C ASP A 238 21.16 9.38 18.16
N GLY A 239 19.95 9.85 17.85
CA GLY A 239 19.55 10.25 16.51
C GLY A 239 19.10 9.12 15.58
N VAL A 240 19.10 7.85 16.00
CA VAL A 240 18.54 6.75 15.17
C VAL A 240 17.05 6.98 14.88
N ILE A 241 16.26 7.24 15.92
CA ILE A 241 14.83 7.52 15.78
C ILE A 241 14.61 8.76 14.92
N ALA A 242 15.39 9.82 15.15
CA ALA A 242 15.29 11.06 14.39
C ALA A 242 15.59 10.85 12.90
N LEU A 243 16.60 10.04 12.58
CA LEU A 243 16.96 9.70 11.21
C LEU A 243 15.87 8.87 10.52
N CYS A 244 15.35 7.83 11.19
CA CYS A 244 14.23 7.03 10.65
C CYS A 244 13.00 7.90 10.35
N ALA A 245 12.64 8.77 11.29
CA ALA A 245 11.52 9.70 11.13
C ALA A 245 11.76 10.71 10.01
N ALA A 246 12.96 11.29 9.92
CA ALA A 246 13.30 12.26 8.88
C ALA A 246 13.24 11.64 7.47
N LEU A 247 13.76 10.42 7.30
CA LEU A 247 13.71 9.71 6.02
C LEU A 247 12.27 9.41 5.59
N ALA A 248 11.43 8.93 6.51
CA ALA A 248 10.02 8.65 6.20
C ALA A 248 9.18 9.91 5.95
N ALA A 249 9.46 10.99 6.68
CA ALA A 249 8.79 12.28 6.50
C ALA A 249 9.16 12.95 5.17
N GLN A 250 10.42 12.82 4.73
CA GLN A 250 10.90 13.42 3.49
C GLN A 250 10.17 12.92 2.24
N GLU A 251 9.81 11.63 2.22
CA GLU A 251 9.05 11.04 1.11
C GLU A 251 7.57 11.41 1.20
N HIS A 252 6.86 10.88 2.20
CA HIS A 252 5.39 10.95 2.26
C HIS A 252 4.80 11.07 3.67
N GLY A 253 5.62 11.08 4.74
CA GLY A 253 5.09 11.06 6.12
C GLY A 253 4.39 9.74 6.48
N ASP A 254 4.88 8.62 5.95
CA ASP A 254 4.32 7.28 6.15
C ASP A 254 4.90 6.61 7.42
N ALA A 255 4.04 6.39 8.42
CA ALA A 255 4.45 5.74 9.67
C ALA A 255 4.86 4.27 9.51
N ARG A 256 4.33 3.56 8.50
CA ARG A 256 4.74 2.17 8.20
C ARG A 256 6.18 2.15 7.73
N CYS A 257 6.56 3.08 6.85
CA CYS A 257 7.93 3.24 6.38
C CYS A 257 8.90 3.51 7.54
N ALA A 258 8.55 4.43 8.44
CA ALA A 258 9.35 4.73 9.63
C ALA A 258 9.55 3.48 10.53
N LEU A 259 8.47 2.74 10.81
CA LEU A 259 8.52 1.53 11.64
C LEU A 259 9.32 0.40 10.99
N ASP A 260 9.13 0.18 9.68
CA ASP A 260 9.90 -0.80 8.92
C ASP A 260 11.39 -0.43 8.88
N LEU A 261 11.73 0.85 8.71
CA LEU A 261 13.12 1.33 8.79
C LEU A 261 13.73 1.00 10.15
N LEU A 262 13.06 1.30 11.26
CA LEU A 262 13.57 1.00 12.60
C LEU A 262 13.74 -0.51 12.82
N ARG A 263 12.75 -1.31 12.40
CA ARG A 263 12.80 -2.77 12.51
C ARG A 263 13.98 -3.36 11.73
N VAL A 264 14.09 -3.03 10.45
CA VAL A 264 15.16 -3.55 9.57
C VAL A 264 16.52 -3.03 10.04
N SER A 265 16.63 -1.81 10.56
CA SER A 265 17.87 -1.29 11.16
C SER A 265 18.32 -2.13 12.34
N THR A 266 17.38 -2.53 13.20
CA THR A 266 17.66 -3.39 14.35
C THR A 266 18.09 -4.79 13.91
N GLU A 267 17.42 -5.36 12.90
CA GLU A 267 17.83 -6.65 12.30
C GLU A 267 19.24 -6.58 11.70
N LYS A 268 19.62 -5.45 11.08
CA LYS A 268 20.99 -5.25 10.55
C LYS A 268 22.03 -5.19 11.67
N ALA A 269 21.71 -4.57 12.80
CA ALA A 269 22.60 -4.57 13.98
C ALA A 269 22.80 -6.00 14.51
N GLU A 270 21.73 -6.78 14.66
CA GLU A 270 21.81 -8.20 15.07
C GLU A 270 22.61 -9.06 14.07
N GLN A 271 22.44 -8.82 12.76
CA GLN A 271 23.19 -9.52 11.71
C GLN A 271 24.69 -9.24 11.79
N ASN A 272 25.07 -8.00 12.12
CA ASN A 272 26.46 -7.58 12.30
C ASN A 272 27.06 -8.01 13.65
N GLY A 273 26.22 -8.44 14.59
CA GLY A 273 26.65 -8.76 15.96
C GLY A 273 26.89 -7.51 16.82
N ASP A 274 26.32 -6.37 16.45
CA ASP A 274 26.44 -5.12 17.20
C ASP A 274 25.42 -5.10 18.35
N ASP A 275 25.83 -4.64 19.54
CA ASP A 275 24.95 -4.54 20.72
C ASP A 275 24.01 -3.32 20.65
N THR A 276 24.29 -2.37 19.75
CA THR A 276 23.54 -1.12 19.61
C THR A 276 23.19 -0.82 18.14
N VAL A 277 22.00 -0.29 17.91
CA VAL A 277 21.58 0.23 16.61
C VAL A 277 22.12 1.64 16.45
N THR A 278 22.84 1.90 15.36
CA THR A 278 23.41 3.21 15.03
C THR A 278 22.84 3.74 13.72
N GLN A 279 23.09 5.01 13.40
CA GLN A 279 22.66 5.63 12.14
C GLN A 279 23.20 4.89 10.89
N ARG A 280 24.36 4.21 11.01
CA ARG A 280 24.90 3.35 9.95
C ARG A 280 23.92 2.22 9.59
N HIS A 281 23.30 1.59 10.59
CA HIS A 281 22.33 0.53 10.37
C HIS A 281 21.06 1.03 9.70
N VAL A 282 20.64 2.27 10.00
CA VAL A 282 19.52 2.94 9.31
C VAL A 282 19.81 3.13 7.83
N ARG A 283 21.01 3.58 7.47
CA ARG A 283 21.42 3.70 6.06
C ARG A 283 21.47 2.33 5.37
N MET A 284 22.00 1.31 6.04
CA MET A 284 22.00 -0.06 5.53
C MET A 284 20.57 -0.58 5.30
N ALA A 285 19.65 -0.30 6.24
CA ALA A 285 18.26 -0.68 6.14
C ALA A 285 17.55 0.05 4.99
N GLN A 286 17.75 1.36 4.84
CA GLN A 286 17.23 2.14 3.72
C GLN A 286 17.65 1.52 2.38
N HIS A 287 18.95 1.27 2.22
CA HIS A 287 19.49 0.64 1.00
C HIS A 287 18.94 -0.76 0.75
N GLN A 288 18.71 -1.55 1.81
CA GLN A 288 18.10 -2.88 1.70
C GLN A 288 16.64 -2.79 1.26
N ILE A 289 15.84 -1.93 1.88
CA ILE A 289 14.41 -1.76 1.58
C ILE A 289 14.23 -1.30 0.14
N GLU A 290 15.03 -0.32 -0.33
CA GLU A 290 15.01 0.12 -1.72
C GLU A 290 15.33 -1.04 -2.68
N ARG A 291 16.34 -1.87 -2.37
CA ARG A 291 16.68 -3.06 -3.16
C ARG A 291 15.54 -4.07 -3.21
N ASP A 292 14.97 -4.41 -2.05
CA ASP A 292 13.94 -5.43 -1.91
C ASP A 292 12.63 -5.02 -2.60
N GLN A 293 12.36 -3.71 -2.73
CA GLN A 293 11.25 -3.20 -3.53
C GLN A 293 11.52 -3.28 -5.03
N MET A 294 12.74 -2.97 -5.48
CA MET A 294 13.06 -2.89 -6.91
C MET A 294 13.34 -4.24 -7.57
N ILE A 295 13.98 -5.19 -6.87
CA ILE A 295 14.37 -6.49 -7.43
C ILE A 295 13.15 -7.26 -8.00
N PRO A 296 12.05 -7.47 -7.25
CA PRO A 296 10.90 -8.20 -7.77
C PRO A 296 10.22 -7.47 -8.93
N VAL A 297 10.18 -6.14 -8.88
CA VAL A 297 9.61 -5.32 -9.96
C VAL A 297 10.42 -5.52 -11.24
N ILE A 298 11.74 -5.36 -11.20
CA ILE A 298 12.63 -5.55 -12.36
C ILE A 298 12.57 -6.99 -12.88
N SER A 299 12.59 -7.98 -11.99
CA SER A 299 12.54 -9.41 -12.34
C SER A 299 11.22 -9.79 -13.03
N SER A 300 10.10 -9.20 -12.60
CA SER A 300 8.76 -9.51 -13.12
C SER A 300 8.33 -8.64 -14.31
N LEU A 301 9.18 -7.70 -14.75
CA LEU A 301 8.91 -6.92 -15.96
C LEU A 301 8.73 -7.86 -17.17
N PRO A 302 7.73 -7.63 -18.03
CA PRO A 302 7.64 -8.30 -19.32
C PRO A 302 8.91 -8.06 -20.15
N SER A 303 9.33 -9.03 -20.97
CA SER A 303 10.57 -8.96 -21.78
C SER A 303 10.70 -7.66 -22.58
N GLN A 304 9.60 -7.19 -23.16
CA GLN A 304 9.59 -5.92 -23.92
C GLN A 304 9.86 -4.69 -23.04
N GLN A 305 9.46 -4.70 -21.77
CA GLN A 305 9.79 -3.65 -20.81
C GLN A 305 11.24 -3.77 -20.32
N LYS A 306 11.74 -4.98 -20.09
CA LYS A 306 13.16 -5.24 -19.78
C LYS A 306 14.08 -4.71 -20.87
N LEU A 307 13.75 -4.95 -22.14
CA LEU A 307 14.52 -4.44 -23.29
C LEU A 307 14.54 -2.90 -23.36
N VAL A 308 13.41 -2.25 -23.06
CA VAL A 308 13.35 -0.78 -23.02
C VAL A 308 14.17 -0.26 -21.85
N LEU A 309 14.09 -0.89 -20.67
CA LEU A 309 14.90 -0.52 -19.51
C LEU A 309 16.40 -0.72 -19.79
N ALA A 310 16.78 -1.85 -20.38
CA ALA A 310 18.14 -2.14 -20.82
C ALA A 310 18.64 -1.07 -21.80
N ALA A 311 17.81 -0.63 -22.75
CA ALA A 311 18.17 0.44 -23.67
C ALA A 311 18.44 1.79 -22.97
N VAL A 312 17.70 2.11 -21.90
CA VAL A 312 17.99 3.29 -21.07
C VAL A 312 19.33 3.13 -20.36
N LEU A 313 19.55 2.00 -19.67
CA LEU A 313 20.78 1.73 -18.91
C LEU A 313 22.02 1.70 -19.81
N LEU A 314 21.93 1.10 -20.98
CA LEU A 314 23.01 1.07 -21.98
C LEU A 314 23.35 2.48 -22.48
N ASN A 315 22.35 3.32 -22.74
CA ASN A 315 22.61 4.72 -23.11
C ASN A 315 23.30 5.50 -21.99
N GLU A 316 22.89 5.33 -20.72
CA GLU A 316 23.54 5.98 -19.58
C GLU A 316 24.97 5.49 -19.35
N LYS A 317 25.21 4.18 -19.51
CA LYS A 317 26.56 3.58 -19.42
C LYS A 317 27.50 4.16 -20.49
N ASN A 318 26.97 4.57 -21.63
CA ASN A 318 27.72 5.27 -22.69
C ASN A 318 27.84 6.79 -22.48
N GLY A 319 27.46 7.29 -21.30
CA GLY A 319 27.63 8.69 -20.91
C GLY A 319 26.49 9.62 -21.31
N LEU A 320 25.43 9.12 -21.94
CA LEU A 320 24.26 9.94 -22.26
C LEU A 320 23.47 10.25 -20.99
N ARG A 321 23.03 11.52 -20.87
CA ARG A 321 22.10 11.98 -19.84
C ARG A 321 20.94 12.68 -20.52
N ASN A 322 19.75 12.70 -19.89
CA ASN A 322 18.54 13.28 -20.46
C ASN A 322 18.19 12.65 -21.82
N ILE A 323 18.18 11.31 -21.86
CA ILE A 323 18.07 10.51 -23.08
C ILE A 323 16.72 10.77 -23.74
N GLN A 324 16.71 10.92 -25.06
CA GLN A 324 15.50 11.15 -25.84
C GLN A 324 14.82 9.83 -26.19
N THR A 325 13.50 9.88 -26.41
CA THR A 325 12.72 8.70 -26.81
C THR A 325 13.26 8.01 -28.08
N GLY A 326 13.83 8.78 -29.02
CA GLY A 326 14.48 8.21 -30.21
C GLY A 326 15.74 7.42 -29.89
N GLU A 327 16.60 7.94 -29.02
CA GLU A 327 17.85 7.28 -28.61
C GLU A 327 17.58 5.98 -27.84
N VAL A 328 16.54 5.96 -26.99
CA VAL A 328 16.07 4.72 -26.36
C VAL A 328 15.56 3.73 -27.41
N TYR A 329 14.77 4.20 -28.38
CA TYR A 329 14.18 3.35 -29.41
C TYR A 329 15.23 2.69 -30.32
N ASP A 330 16.28 3.42 -30.70
CA ASP A 330 17.35 2.92 -31.55
C ASP A 330 18.15 1.80 -30.88
N VAL A 331 18.47 1.96 -29.59
CA VAL A 331 19.16 0.93 -28.79
C VAL A 331 18.22 -0.25 -28.54
N TYR A 332 16.94 0.01 -28.25
CA TYR A 332 15.92 -1.04 -28.09
C TYR A 332 15.76 -1.90 -29.36
N GLN A 333 15.72 -1.31 -30.55
CA GLN A 333 15.62 -2.07 -31.79
C GLN A 333 16.83 -2.98 -32.02
N GLN A 334 18.03 -2.52 -31.66
CA GLN A 334 19.25 -3.34 -31.73
C GLN A 334 19.22 -4.47 -30.71
N ALA A 335 18.78 -4.18 -29.48
CA ALA A 335 18.62 -5.19 -28.42
C ALA A 335 17.66 -6.29 -28.84
N CYS A 336 16.48 -5.94 -29.38
CA CYS A 336 15.52 -6.90 -29.93
C CYS A 336 16.14 -7.80 -31.00
N ARG A 337 16.99 -7.26 -31.88
CA ARG A 337 17.67 -8.05 -32.92
C ARG A 337 18.67 -9.05 -32.34
N TYR A 338 19.38 -8.71 -31.27
CA TYR A 338 20.37 -9.62 -30.66
C TYR A 338 19.73 -10.87 -30.06
N ILE A 339 18.51 -10.76 -29.55
CA ILE A 339 17.78 -11.88 -28.93
C ILE A 339 16.64 -12.41 -29.80
N GLY A 340 16.55 -12.01 -31.07
CA GLY A 340 15.54 -12.52 -32.01
C GLY A 340 14.09 -12.09 -31.71
N HIS A 341 13.87 -11.03 -30.92
CA HIS A 341 12.56 -10.49 -30.63
C HIS A 341 12.04 -9.52 -31.71
N ASN A 342 10.73 -9.52 -31.93
CA ASN A 342 10.08 -8.53 -32.77
C ASN A 342 10.03 -7.17 -32.08
N ALA A 343 10.62 -6.16 -32.71
CA ALA A 343 10.60 -4.78 -32.21
C ALA A 343 9.18 -4.19 -32.32
N LEU A 344 8.69 -3.62 -31.22
CA LEU A 344 7.45 -2.88 -31.18
C LEU A 344 7.60 -1.52 -31.85
N THR A 345 6.49 -0.89 -32.19
CA THR A 345 6.50 0.47 -32.75
C THR A 345 6.98 1.51 -31.74
N GLN A 346 7.57 2.60 -32.22
CA GLN A 346 8.02 3.71 -31.37
C GLN A 346 6.89 4.28 -30.48
N ARG A 347 5.65 4.29 -30.98
CA ARG A 347 4.46 4.67 -30.19
C ARG A 347 4.25 3.74 -28.99
N ARG A 348 4.39 2.42 -29.18
CA ARG A 348 4.22 1.44 -28.11
C ARG A 348 5.36 1.54 -27.10
N VAL A 349 6.61 1.72 -27.55
CA VAL A 349 7.78 1.94 -26.69
C VAL A 349 7.61 3.20 -25.84
N SER A 350 7.06 4.30 -26.39
CA SER A 350 6.75 5.50 -25.60
C SER A 350 5.76 5.24 -24.46
N GLY A 351 4.79 4.33 -24.68
CA GLY A 351 3.90 3.83 -23.64
C GLY A 351 4.61 2.97 -22.60
N LEU A 352 5.54 2.10 -23.01
CA LEU A 352 6.36 1.31 -22.08
C LEU A 352 7.28 2.21 -21.22
N ILE A 353 7.82 3.29 -21.79
CA ILE A 353 8.58 4.31 -21.04
C ILE A 353 7.69 4.96 -19.98
N SER A 354 6.44 5.32 -20.31
CA SER A 354 5.50 5.83 -19.30
C SER A 354 5.18 4.80 -18.22
N ASN A 355 5.09 3.51 -18.56
CA ASN A 355 4.89 2.46 -17.55
C ASN A 355 6.09 2.32 -16.62
N LEU A 356 7.32 2.33 -17.15
CA LEU A 356 8.55 2.28 -16.35
C LEU A 356 8.69 3.52 -15.44
N ASP A 357 8.23 4.68 -15.90
CA ASP A 357 8.16 5.92 -15.11
C ASP A 357 7.15 5.80 -13.96
N MET A 358 5.96 5.23 -14.23
CA MET A 358 4.97 4.94 -13.18
C MET A 358 5.47 3.91 -12.15
N LEU A 359 6.35 2.98 -12.55
CA LEU A 359 7.00 2.03 -11.65
C LEU A 359 8.19 2.65 -10.89
N GLY A 360 8.57 3.90 -11.18
CA GLY A 360 9.70 4.58 -10.54
C GLY A 360 11.07 4.05 -10.95
N LEU A 361 11.16 3.21 -11.99
CA LEU A 361 12.45 2.67 -12.47
C LEU A 361 13.22 3.69 -13.33
N ILE A 362 12.50 4.60 -13.97
CA ILE A 362 13.05 5.71 -14.76
C ILE A 362 12.28 6.99 -14.44
N THR A 363 12.83 8.14 -14.80
CA THR A 363 12.10 9.42 -14.86
C THR A 363 11.93 9.79 -16.33
N ALA A 364 10.72 10.10 -16.77
CA ALA A 364 10.41 10.46 -18.16
C ALA A 364 9.72 11.84 -18.29
N ARG A 365 10.48 12.93 -18.17
CA ARG A 365 9.94 14.30 -18.20
C ARG A 365 9.67 14.79 -19.61
N THR A 366 8.44 15.23 -19.89
CA THR A 366 8.10 15.85 -21.19
C THR A 366 8.53 17.31 -21.22
N ILE A 367 9.45 17.65 -22.10
CA ILE A 367 9.91 19.01 -22.35
C ILE A 367 9.37 19.54 -23.69
N SER A 368 9.03 20.83 -23.72
CA SER A 368 8.71 21.54 -24.96
C SER A 368 10.01 22.08 -25.56
N LYS A 369 10.28 21.77 -26.83
CA LYS A 369 11.39 22.32 -27.61
C LYS A 369 10.90 23.39 -28.61
N GLY A 370 9.76 24.02 -28.35
CA GLY A 370 9.17 25.04 -29.22
C GLY A 370 8.86 24.48 -30.61
N ARG A 371 9.48 25.03 -31.66
CA ARG A 371 9.28 24.61 -33.06
C ARG A 371 9.69 23.16 -33.34
N TYR A 372 10.54 22.57 -32.49
CA TYR A 372 11.01 21.18 -32.63
C TYR A 372 10.09 20.16 -31.92
N GLY A 373 8.91 20.59 -31.48
CA GLY A 373 7.90 19.73 -30.86
C GLY A 373 8.17 19.42 -29.39
N ARG A 374 7.59 18.33 -28.89
CA ARG A 374 7.73 17.86 -27.50
C ARG A 374 8.51 16.55 -27.50
N SER A 375 9.43 16.40 -26.56
CA SER A 375 10.21 15.17 -26.38
C SER A 375 10.32 14.83 -24.91
N LYS A 376 10.50 13.54 -24.59
CA LYS A 376 10.77 13.10 -23.22
C LYS A 376 12.28 13.11 -22.97
N GLN A 377 12.71 13.65 -21.83
CA GLN A 377 14.03 13.43 -21.25
C GLN A 377 13.93 12.27 -20.26
N ILE A 378 14.74 11.24 -20.49
CA ILE A 378 14.67 9.96 -19.80
C ILE A 378 15.99 9.68 -19.08
N ASN A 379 15.89 9.28 -17.82
CA ASN A 379 17.01 8.85 -16.98
C ASN A 379 16.60 7.68 -16.10
N SER A 380 17.52 6.79 -15.75
CA SER A 380 17.21 5.76 -14.75
C SER A 380 17.09 6.38 -13.36
N CYS A 381 16.24 5.77 -12.53
CA CYS A 381 16.11 6.05 -11.11
C CYS A 381 16.62 4.87 -10.28
N ILE A 382 17.39 3.97 -10.91
CA ILE A 382 17.91 2.78 -10.27
C ILE A 382 19.15 3.16 -9.46
N PRO A 383 19.15 2.95 -8.13
CA PRO A 383 20.28 3.29 -7.29
C PRO A 383 21.48 2.38 -7.60
N ASN A 384 22.69 2.89 -7.39
CA ASN A 384 23.93 2.19 -7.74
C ASN A 384 24.12 0.83 -7.04
N ASN A 385 23.42 0.62 -5.92
CA ASN A 385 23.43 -0.65 -5.20
C ASN A 385 22.54 -1.70 -5.88
N VAL A 386 21.59 -1.35 -6.75
CA VAL A 386 20.73 -2.29 -7.48
C VAL A 386 21.36 -2.59 -8.84
N ASN A 387 21.85 -3.81 -9.05
CA ASN A 387 22.35 -4.23 -10.35
C ASN A 387 21.20 -4.73 -11.24
N ALA A 388 20.52 -3.79 -11.89
CA ALA A 388 19.39 -4.10 -12.76
C ALA A 388 19.76 -5.02 -13.94
N GLN A 389 21.01 -4.97 -14.42
CA GLN A 389 21.51 -5.87 -15.46
C GLN A 389 21.52 -7.32 -14.96
N GLU A 390 22.13 -7.59 -13.80
CA GLU A 390 22.16 -8.93 -13.21
C GLU A 390 20.75 -9.46 -12.94
N ILE A 391 19.87 -8.65 -12.36
CA ILE A 391 18.48 -9.04 -12.07
C ILE A 391 17.73 -9.43 -13.35
N MET A 392 17.92 -8.66 -14.44
CA MET A 392 17.30 -8.98 -15.72
C MET A 392 17.85 -10.29 -16.31
N ILE A 393 19.16 -10.53 -16.23
CA ILE A 393 19.81 -11.76 -16.72
C ILE A 393 19.35 -13.00 -15.93
N GLU A 394 19.28 -12.90 -14.60
CA GLU A 394 18.80 -13.99 -13.75
C GLU A 394 17.34 -14.37 -14.07
N SER A 395 16.51 -13.37 -14.39
CA SER A 395 15.11 -13.59 -14.74
C SER A 395 14.89 -14.11 -16.17
N GLU A 396 15.71 -13.67 -17.13
CA GLU A 396 15.63 -14.00 -18.56
C GLU A 396 17.06 -14.12 -19.11
N SER A 397 17.58 -15.34 -19.22
CA SER A 397 18.98 -15.61 -19.59
C SER A 397 19.38 -14.99 -20.94
N GLU A 398 18.44 -14.84 -21.88
CA GLU A 398 18.67 -14.20 -23.18
C GLU A 398 19.10 -12.72 -23.05
N MET A 399 18.76 -12.05 -21.94
CA MET A 399 19.19 -10.68 -21.67
C MET A 399 20.71 -10.55 -21.52
N GLU A 400 21.43 -11.65 -21.28
CA GLU A 400 22.90 -11.64 -21.25
C GLU A 400 23.48 -11.15 -22.60
N GLU A 401 22.94 -11.61 -23.72
CA GLU A 401 23.35 -11.16 -25.06
C GLU A 401 23.10 -9.67 -25.27
N VAL A 402 22.02 -9.13 -24.69
CA VAL A 402 21.69 -7.68 -24.75
C VAL A 402 22.79 -6.85 -24.09
N PHE A 403 23.35 -7.28 -22.96
CA PHE A 403 24.33 -6.47 -22.23
C PHE A 403 25.79 -6.65 -22.70
N ILE A 404 26.10 -7.75 -23.41
CA ILE A 404 27.45 -8.04 -23.91
C ILE A 404 27.68 -7.47 -25.31
N ARG A 405 26.65 -7.41 -26.16
CA ARG A 405 26.80 -7.01 -27.57
C ARG A 405 27.08 -5.51 -27.74
N PRO A 406 27.85 -5.12 -28.77
CA PRO A 406 28.16 -3.71 -29.05
C PRO A 406 27.00 -3.02 -29.77
N TYR A 407 26.62 -1.82 -29.33
CA TYR A 407 25.55 -1.03 -29.94
C TYR A 407 26.10 0.08 -30.85
N ARG A 408 25.42 0.31 -31.98
CA ARG A 408 25.67 1.48 -32.81
C ARG A 408 24.94 2.66 -32.17
N HIS A 409 25.69 3.51 -31.49
CA HIS A 409 25.17 4.77 -30.96
C HIS A 409 25.16 5.84 -32.06
N GLN A 410 24.14 6.70 -32.09
CA GLN A 410 24.23 7.92 -32.89
C GLN A 410 25.35 8.78 -32.28
N SER A 411 26.33 9.14 -33.09
CA SER A 411 27.48 9.94 -32.68
C SER A 411 27.01 11.30 -32.17
N ARG A 412 27.01 11.48 -30.85
CA ARG A 412 27.00 12.78 -30.17
C ARG A 412 28.12 12.88 -29.14
N LEU A 413 29.23 12.21 -29.42
CA LEU A 413 30.53 12.48 -28.80
C LEU A 413 31.36 13.32 -29.77
#